data_AF-A0A8J8C489-F1
#
_entry.id   AF-A0A8J8C489-F1
#
_cell.length_a   1.000
_cell.length_b   1.000
_cell.length_c   1.000
_cell.angle_alpha   90.00
_cell.angle_beta   90.00
_cell.angle_gamma   90.00
#
_symmetry.space_group_name_H-M   'P 1'
#
loop_
_entity.id
_entity.type
_entity.pdbx_description
1 polymer ?
#
loop_
_entity_poly.entity_id
_entity_poly.type
_entity_poly.pdbx_seq_one_letter_code
_entity_poly.pdbx_strand_id
1 'polypeptide(L)'
;MRRVRLVGVAAVAAALFGALAVATTRGSPVALVGVAAVTGGVVRSRRGAVTVGAAVVALGVLVAGVLGSGTVPLLFGVAAAVLAWDFGHYAVSLDESLTDGAVTHNAEVVRVAGGTLVAALTVGVVSAAGLTVAVPAADTLTATLLFAGTILTVYAVR
;
A
#
# COMPACT_ATOMS: atom_id res chain seq x y z
N MET A 1 19.41 -16.60 -10.91
CA MET A 1 18.10 -15.91 -10.92
C MET A 1 17.55 -15.97 -9.51
N ARG A 2 17.48 -14.83 -8.79
CA ARG A 2 16.89 -14.78 -7.44
C ARG A 2 15.42 -15.20 -7.54
N ARG A 3 14.98 -16.16 -6.72
CA ARG A 3 13.57 -16.58 -6.69
C ARG A 3 12.74 -15.40 -6.17
N VAL A 4 11.80 -14.93 -6.97
CA VAL A 4 10.82 -13.93 -6.52
C VAL A 4 9.94 -14.61 -5.47
N ARG A 5 10.00 -14.12 -4.23
CA ARG A 5 9.20 -14.65 -3.11
C ARG A 5 7.74 -14.23 -3.25
N LEU A 6 6.83 -15.03 -2.69
CA LEU A 6 5.39 -14.87 -2.83
C LEU A 6 4.93 -13.54 -2.24
N VAL A 7 5.49 -13.16 -1.10
CA VAL A 7 5.21 -11.86 -0.47
C VAL A 7 5.74 -10.67 -1.27
N GLY A 8 6.83 -10.85 -2.03
CA GLY A 8 7.31 -9.84 -2.98
C GLY A 8 6.33 -9.63 -4.14
N VAL A 9 5.75 -10.72 -4.66
CA VAL A 9 4.67 -10.65 -5.65
C VAL A 9 3.44 -9.95 -5.06
N ALA A 10 3.06 -10.28 -3.82
CA ALA A 10 1.95 -9.64 -3.13
C ALA A 10 2.16 -8.13 -2.95
N ALA A 11 3.40 -7.70 -2.67
CA ALA A 11 3.74 -6.28 -2.56
C ALA A 11 3.49 -5.52 -3.88
N VAL A 12 3.95 -6.08 -5.01
CA VAL A 12 3.76 -5.49 -6.34
C VAL A 12 2.27 -5.52 -6.74
N ALA A 13 1.56 -6.60 -6.46
CA ALA A 13 0.14 -6.72 -6.71
C ALA A 13 -0.68 -5.68 -5.92
N ALA A 14 -0.34 -5.46 -4.65
CA ALA A 14 -0.95 -4.43 -3.83
C ALA A 14 -0.67 -3.02 -4.39
N ALA A 15 0.58 -2.73 -4.81
CA ALA A 15 0.90 -1.45 -5.42
C ALA A 15 0.10 -1.20 -6.71
N LEU A 16 -0.01 -2.22 -7.58
CA LEU A 16 -0.81 -2.16 -8.80
C LEU A 16 -2.29 -1.94 -8.49
N PHE A 17 -2.83 -2.62 -7.49
CA PHE A 17 -4.22 -2.43 -7.05
C PHE A 17 -4.45 -0.99 -6.56
N GLY A 18 -3.50 -0.40 -5.83
CA GLY A 18 -3.54 1.00 -5.43
C GLY A 18 -3.58 1.97 -6.61
N ALA A 19 -2.76 1.72 -7.64
CA ALA A 19 -2.79 2.51 -8.88
C ALA A 19 -4.10 2.35 -9.66
N LEU A 20 -4.64 1.13 -9.72
CA LEU A 20 -5.92 0.84 -10.37
C LEU A 20 -7.10 1.53 -9.68
N ALA A 21 -7.07 1.62 -8.35
CA ALA A 21 -8.10 2.31 -7.58
C ALA A 21 -8.26 3.80 -7.97
N VAL A 22 -7.21 4.41 -8.54
CA VAL A 22 -7.21 5.81 -8.97
C VAL A 22 -6.98 5.99 -10.48
N ALA A 23 -7.11 4.92 -11.27
CA ALA A 23 -6.77 4.90 -12.69
C ALA A 23 -7.55 5.92 -13.54
N THR A 24 -8.78 6.24 -13.16
CA THR A 24 -9.66 7.18 -13.86
C THR A 24 -9.33 8.64 -13.59
N THR A 25 -8.35 8.92 -12.72
CA THR A 25 -7.95 10.28 -12.34
C THR A 25 -6.57 10.64 -12.84
N ARG A 26 -6.26 11.94 -12.84
CA ARG A 26 -4.91 12.44 -13.15
C ARG A 26 -3.85 12.04 -12.10
N GLY A 27 -4.24 11.38 -11.01
CA GLY A 27 -3.32 10.79 -10.02
C GLY A 27 -2.68 9.48 -10.49
N SER A 28 -3.22 8.84 -11.54
CA SER A 28 -2.74 7.54 -12.03
C SER A 28 -1.26 7.52 -12.48
N PRO A 29 -0.69 8.56 -13.14
CA PRO A 29 0.71 8.53 -13.55
C PRO A 29 1.64 8.50 -12.33
N VAL A 30 1.30 9.25 -11.28
CA VAL A 30 2.06 9.29 -10.03
C VAL A 30 2.02 7.92 -9.36
N ALA A 31 0.85 7.29 -9.28
CA ALA A 31 0.72 5.96 -8.69
C ALA A 31 1.53 4.90 -9.45
N LEU A 32 1.54 4.95 -10.79
CA LEU A 32 2.33 4.03 -11.63
C LEU A 32 3.85 4.18 -11.44
N VAL A 33 4.34 5.40 -11.24
CA VAL A 33 5.75 5.64 -10.88
C VAL A 33 6.06 4.97 -9.54
N GLY A 34 5.14 5.05 -8.58
CA GLY A 34 5.25 4.35 -7.30
C GLY A 34 5.32 2.84 -7.44
N VAL A 35 4.49 2.24 -8.30
CA VAL A 35 4.52 0.80 -8.62
C VAL A 35 5.90 0.38 -9.17
N ALA A 36 6.45 1.16 -10.10
CA ALA A 36 7.76 0.88 -10.68
C ALA A 36 8.87 0.92 -9.60
N ALA A 37 8.80 1.90 -8.68
CA ALA A 37 9.73 2.02 -7.57
C ALA A 37 9.60 0.87 -6.54
N VAL A 38 8.38 0.45 -6.18
CA VAL A 38 8.15 -0.74 -5.33
C VAL A 38 8.74 -1.98 -5.99
N THR A 39 8.44 -2.20 -7.28
CA THR A 39 8.93 -3.34 -8.05
C THR A 39 10.46 -3.37 -8.08
N GLY A 40 11.09 -2.23 -8.40
CA GLY A 40 12.54 -2.10 -8.37
C GLY A 40 13.14 -2.29 -6.98
N GLY A 41 12.46 -1.82 -5.93
CA GLY A 41 12.89 -1.98 -4.54
C GLY A 41 12.85 -3.43 -4.06
N VAL A 42 11.79 -4.17 -4.39
CA VAL A 42 11.65 -5.60 -4.07
C VAL A 42 12.68 -6.43 -4.83
N VAL A 43 12.85 -6.20 -6.15
CA VAL A 43 13.81 -6.95 -6.97
C VAL A 43 15.27 -6.71 -6.53
N ARG A 44 15.59 -5.48 -6.10
CA ARG A 44 16.94 -5.10 -5.66
C ARG A 44 17.16 -5.28 -4.15
N SER A 45 16.18 -5.79 -3.41
CA SER A 45 16.18 -5.90 -1.94
C SER A 45 16.58 -4.60 -1.22
N ARG A 46 16.05 -3.46 -1.68
CA ARG A 46 16.33 -2.15 -1.09
C ARG A 46 15.11 -1.63 -0.34
N ARG A 47 15.15 -1.71 1.00
CA ARG A 47 14.08 -1.20 1.90
C ARG A 47 13.68 0.24 1.57
N GLY A 48 14.66 1.13 1.40
CA GLY A 48 14.41 2.54 1.07
C GLY A 48 13.64 2.74 -0.24
N ALA A 49 13.92 1.95 -1.27
CA ALA A 49 13.21 2.05 -2.56
C ALA A 49 11.76 1.56 -2.46
N VAL A 50 11.49 0.52 -1.66
CA VAL A 50 10.13 0.06 -1.36
C VAL A 50 9.35 1.15 -0.62
N THR A 51 9.97 1.80 0.38
CA THR A 51 9.35 2.92 1.11
C THR A 51 8.97 4.06 0.18
N VAL A 52 9.93 4.55 -0.61
CA VAL A 52 9.70 5.64 -1.54
C VAL A 52 8.62 5.26 -2.56
N GLY A 53 8.67 4.04 -3.10
CA GLY A 53 7.67 3.57 -4.05
C GLY A 53 6.25 3.55 -3.46
N ALA A 54 6.08 2.98 -2.28
CA ALA A 54 4.77 2.93 -1.63
C ALA A 54 4.27 4.32 -1.23
N ALA A 55 5.17 5.21 -0.79
CA ALA A 55 4.83 6.61 -0.52
C ALA A 55 4.38 7.34 -1.80
N VAL A 56 5.03 7.09 -2.94
CA VAL A 56 4.62 7.66 -4.23
C VAL A 56 3.28 7.10 -4.68
N VAL A 57 2.97 5.81 -4.45
CA VAL A 57 1.62 5.26 -4.67
C VAL A 57 0.59 6.02 -3.81
N ALA A 58 0.87 6.20 -2.52
CA ALA A 58 -0.02 6.94 -1.62
C ALA A 58 -0.20 8.40 -2.04
N LEU A 59 0.86 9.07 -2.52
CA LEU A 59 0.77 10.42 -3.08
C LEU A 59 -0.13 10.48 -4.31
N GLY A 60 -0.05 9.49 -5.20
CA GLY A 60 -0.97 9.38 -6.34
C GLY A 60 -2.43 9.28 -5.90
N VAL A 61 -2.69 8.54 -4.81
CA VAL A 61 -4.03 8.42 -4.21
C VAL A 61 -4.48 9.75 -3.59
N LEU A 62 -3.59 10.47 -2.90
CA LEU A 62 -3.90 11.79 -2.35
C LEU A 62 -4.22 12.80 -3.45
N VAL A 63 -3.45 12.82 -4.54
CA VAL A 63 -3.73 13.67 -5.70
C VAL A 63 -5.08 13.33 -6.31
N ALA A 64 -5.43 12.05 -6.44
CA ALA A 64 -6.75 11.64 -6.89
C ALA A 64 -7.87 12.16 -5.98
N GLY A 65 -7.65 12.14 -4.66
CA GLY A 65 -8.60 12.67 -3.67
C GLY A 65 -8.81 14.18 -3.78
N VAL A 66 -7.74 14.95 -3.96
CA VAL A 66 -7.81 16.40 -4.22
C VAL A 66 -8.58 16.71 -5.50
N LEU A 67 -8.51 15.82 -6.49
CA LEU A 67 -9.23 15.94 -7.76
C LEU A 67 -10.68 15.42 -7.71
N GLY A 68 -11.17 15.02 -6.54
CA GLY A 68 -12.57 14.63 -6.34
C GLY A 68 -12.87 13.16 -6.60
N SER A 69 -11.89 12.25 -6.51
CA SER A 69 -12.16 10.81 -6.48
C SER A 69 -13.14 10.45 -5.37
N GLY A 70 -13.99 9.44 -5.62
CA GLY A 70 -14.87 8.89 -4.60
C GLY A 70 -14.10 8.33 -3.40
N THR A 71 -14.69 8.46 -2.21
CA THR A 71 -14.14 8.02 -0.92
C THR A 71 -13.72 6.55 -0.92
N VAL A 72 -14.56 5.66 -1.42
CA VAL A 72 -14.32 4.21 -1.40
C VAL A 72 -13.05 3.84 -2.20
N PRO A 73 -12.89 4.27 -3.47
CA PRO A 73 -11.64 4.11 -4.21
C PRO A 73 -10.39 4.61 -3.48
N LEU A 74 -10.48 5.75 -2.79
CA LEU A 74 -9.34 6.32 -2.05
C LEU A 74 -8.93 5.44 -0.86
N LEU A 75 -9.91 4.93 -0.09
CA LEU A 75 -9.65 4.02 1.03
C LEU A 75 -8.95 2.74 0.55
N PHE A 76 -9.42 2.15 -0.55
CA PHE A 76 -8.77 1.00 -1.16
C PHE A 76 -7.37 1.35 -1.66
N GLY A 77 -7.18 2.52 -2.28
CA GLY A 77 -5.88 3.00 -2.75
C GLY A 77 -4.84 3.12 -1.63
N VAL A 78 -5.22 3.74 -0.51
CA VAL A 78 -4.33 3.89 0.66
C VAL A 78 -4.04 2.54 1.30
N ALA A 79 -5.07 1.70 1.51
CA ALA A 79 -4.89 0.37 2.05
C ALA A 79 -3.90 -0.46 1.21
N ALA A 80 -4.03 -0.40 -0.12
CA ALA A 80 -3.13 -1.08 -1.04
C ALA A 80 -1.69 -0.55 -0.97
N ALA A 81 -1.51 0.77 -0.82
CA ALA A 81 -0.19 1.37 -0.63
C ALA A 81 0.48 0.89 0.68
N VAL A 82 -0.29 0.79 1.76
CA VAL A 82 0.20 0.26 3.05
C VAL A 82 0.58 -1.21 2.93
N LEU A 83 -0.24 -2.03 2.28
CA LEU A 83 0.06 -3.44 2.04
C LEU A 83 1.30 -3.61 1.15
N ALA A 84 1.44 -2.80 0.11
CA ALA A 84 2.62 -2.80 -0.75
C ALA A 84 3.89 -2.50 0.04
N TRP A 85 3.83 -1.52 0.95
CA TRP A 85 4.94 -1.18 1.83
C TRP A 85 5.28 -2.30 2.81
N ASP A 86 4.27 -2.85 3.50
CA ASP A 86 4.44 -3.90 4.51
C ASP A 86 5.00 -5.19 3.91
N PHE A 87 4.36 -5.67 2.84
CA PHE A 87 4.79 -6.88 2.14
C PHE A 87 6.16 -6.70 1.49
N GLY A 88 6.44 -5.51 0.95
CA GLY A 88 7.74 -5.20 0.38
C GLY A 88 8.84 -5.20 1.45
N HIS A 89 8.60 -4.60 2.62
CA HIS A 89 9.56 -4.65 3.75
C HIS A 89 9.80 -6.07 4.23
N TYR A 90 8.72 -6.85 4.35
CA TYR A 90 8.83 -8.24 4.75
C TYR A 90 9.64 -9.05 3.72
N ALA A 91 9.40 -8.85 2.42
CA ALA A 91 10.17 -9.47 1.34
C ALA A 91 11.67 -9.16 1.45
N VAL A 92 12.03 -7.90 1.67
CA VAL A 92 13.43 -7.49 1.82
C VAL A 92 14.04 -8.08 3.08
N SER A 93 13.32 -8.10 4.20
CA SER A 93 13.80 -8.69 5.46
C SER A 93 14.04 -10.19 5.35
N LEU A 94 13.21 -10.93 4.61
CA LEU A 94 13.40 -12.35 4.37
C LEU A 94 14.62 -12.61 3.49
N ASP A 95 14.92 -11.72 2.54
CA ASP A 95 16.08 -11.84 1.68
C ASP A 95 17.41 -11.53 2.40
N GLU A 96 17.37 -10.66 3.41
CA GLU A 96 18.52 -10.37 4.27
C GLU A 96 18.76 -11.47 5.32
N SER A 97 17.69 -12.03 5.90
CA SER A 97 17.80 -12.94 7.05
C SER A 97 17.88 -14.42 6.70
N LEU A 98 17.55 -14.83 5.47
CA LEU A 98 17.48 -16.24 5.11
C LEU A 98 18.46 -16.60 4.02
N THR A 99 19.17 -17.70 4.24
CA THR A 99 19.99 -18.37 3.24
C THR A 99 19.14 -18.96 2.12
N ASP A 100 19.75 -19.09 0.94
CA ASP A 100 19.11 -19.65 -0.24
C ASP A 100 18.53 -21.05 0.05
N GLY A 101 17.23 -21.22 -0.18
CA GLY A 101 16.53 -22.51 0.00
C GLY A 101 15.68 -22.65 1.27
N ALA A 102 15.65 -21.66 2.16
CA ALA A 102 14.75 -21.68 3.32
C ALA A 102 13.26 -21.71 2.89
N VAL A 103 12.50 -22.69 3.41
CA VAL A 103 11.08 -22.83 3.12
C VAL A 103 10.27 -21.86 3.98
N THR A 104 9.78 -20.77 3.38
CA THR A 104 9.01 -19.72 4.08
C THR A 104 7.54 -19.62 3.66
N HIS A 105 7.07 -20.54 2.82
CA HIS A 105 5.77 -20.42 2.14
C HIS A 105 4.60 -20.17 3.11
N ASN A 106 4.50 -20.96 4.19
CA ASN A 106 3.40 -20.83 5.14
C ASN A 106 3.42 -19.48 5.88
N ALA A 107 4.61 -19.00 6.27
CA ALA A 107 4.75 -17.71 6.94
C ALA A 107 4.39 -16.54 6.00
N GLU A 108 4.80 -16.63 4.73
CA GLU A 108 4.45 -15.65 3.70
C GLU A 108 2.93 -15.60 3.45
N VAL A 109 2.29 -16.76 3.34
CA VAL A 109 0.83 -16.85 3.14
C VAL A 109 0.08 -16.26 4.32
N VAL A 110 0.46 -16.60 5.56
CA VAL A 110 -0.20 -16.05 6.77
C VAL A 110 -0.01 -14.53 6.85
N ARG A 111 1.18 -14.01 6.53
CA ARG A 111 1.43 -12.56 6.53
C ARG A 111 0.57 -11.85 5.49
N VAL A 112 0.52 -12.37 4.26
CA VAL A 112 -0.27 -11.77 3.17
C VAL A 112 -1.76 -11.85 3.49
N ALA A 113 -2.26 -13.01 3.90
CA ALA A 113 -3.67 -13.21 4.23
C ALA A 113 -4.09 -12.34 5.43
N GLY A 114 -3.32 -12.36 6.51
CA GLY A 114 -3.61 -11.58 7.72
C GLY A 114 -3.58 -10.07 7.44
N GLY A 115 -2.55 -9.57 6.76
CA GLY A 115 -2.47 -8.15 6.40
C GLY A 115 -3.62 -7.71 5.51
N THR A 116 -3.94 -8.51 4.47
CA THR A 116 -5.04 -8.20 3.54
C THR A 116 -6.39 -8.22 4.25
N LEU A 117 -6.63 -9.18 5.16
CA LEU A 117 -7.86 -9.28 5.94
C LEU A 117 -8.01 -8.07 6.86
N VAL A 118 -6.96 -7.66 7.57
CA VAL A 118 -6.98 -6.46 8.43
C VAL A 118 -7.26 -5.21 7.59
N ALA A 119 -6.61 -5.06 6.44
CA ALA A 119 -6.85 -3.94 5.54
C ALA A 119 -8.30 -3.92 5.02
N ALA A 120 -8.83 -5.06 4.59
CA ALA A 120 -10.20 -5.19 4.11
C ALA A 120 -11.23 -4.86 5.19
N LEU A 121 -11.05 -5.37 6.42
CA LEU A 121 -11.90 -5.05 7.56
C LEU A 121 -11.83 -3.56 7.90
N THR A 122 -10.63 -2.96 7.88
CA THR A 122 -10.45 -1.53 8.13
C THR A 122 -11.21 -0.70 7.11
N VAL A 123 -11.06 -0.99 5.82
CA VAL A 123 -11.79 -0.32 4.74
C VAL A 123 -13.30 -0.51 4.91
N GLY A 124 -13.75 -1.72 5.23
CA GLY A 124 -15.16 -2.04 5.44
C GLY A 124 -15.79 -1.27 6.60
N VAL A 125 -15.13 -1.25 7.76
CA VAL A 125 -15.59 -0.52 8.96
C VAL A 125 -15.62 0.98 8.70
N VAL A 126 -14.57 1.54 8.10
CA VAL A 126 -14.51 2.99 7.78
C VAL A 126 -15.59 3.37 6.77
N SER A 127 -15.80 2.54 5.73
CA SER A 127 -16.84 2.80 4.73
C SER A 127 -18.24 2.72 5.32
N ALA A 128 -18.52 1.73 6.17
CA ALA A 128 -19.81 1.58 6.85
C ALA A 128 -20.08 2.74 7.83
N ALA A 129 -19.08 3.16 8.60
CA ALA A 129 -19.20 4.29 9.52
C ALA A 129 -19.41 5.62 8.77
N GLY A 130 -18.77 5.81 7.62
CA GLY A 130 -18.96 6.99 6.77
C GLY A 130 -20.32 7.04 6.07
N LEU A 131 -21.05 5.92 5.98
CA LEU A 131 -22.43 5.88 5.47
C LEU A 131 -23.46 6.18 6.56
N THR A 132 -23.14 5.91 7.84
CA THR A 132 -24.06 6.15 8.96
C THR A 132 -23.92 7.55 9.55
N VAL A 133 -22.73 8.15 9.46
CA VAL A 133 -22.50 9.56 9.78
C VAL A 133 -22.47 10.32 8.45
N ALA A 134 -23.35 11.30 8.25
CA ALA A 134 -23.32 12.13 7.05
C ALA A 134 -22.07 13.03 7.06
N VAL A 135 -20.94 12.45 6.65
CA VAL A 135 -19.65 13.12 6.58
C VAL A 135 -19.56 13.84 5.23
N PRO A 136 -19.48 15.19 5.19
CA PRO A 136 -19.30 15.92 3.94
C PRO A 136 -18.07 15.43 3.17
N ALA A 137 -18.10 15.45 1.83
CA ALA A 137 -16.99 14.95 1.00
C ALA A 137 -15.62 15.61 1.32
N ALA A 138 -15.62 16.84 1.82
CA ALA A 138 -14.43 17.55 2.30
C ALA A 138 -13.71 16.86 3.47
N ASP A 139 -14.44 16.14 4.32
CA ASP A 139 -13.89 15.40 5.46
C ASP A 139 -13.22 14.08 5.07
N THR A 140 -13.47 13.57 3.86
CA THR A 140 -12.78 12.36 3.40
C THR A 140 -11.32 12.66 3.05
N LEU A 141 -11.07 13.85 2.50
CA LEU A 141 -9.71 14.33 2.23
C LEU A 141 -8.95 14.50 3.56
N THR A 142 -9.62 15.02 4.59
CA THR A 142 -9.11 15.08 5.97
C THR A 142 -8.81 13.69 6.52
N ALA A 143 -9.71 12.71 6.37
CA ALA A 143 -9.47 11.34 6.83
C ALA A 143 -8.30 10.65 6.11
N THR A 144 -8.17 10.88 4.80
CA THR A 144 -7.08 10.35 3.98
C THR A 144 -5.74 11.00 4.34
N LEU A 145 -5.74 12.32 4.54
CA LEU A 145 -4.59 13.09 5.02
C LEU A 145 -4.23 12.74 6.46
N LEU A 146 -5.21 12.44 7.30
CA LEU A 146 -4.97 12.00 8.67
C LEU A 146 -4.38 10.61 8.67
N PHE A 147 -4.88 9.68 7.86
CA PHE A 147 -4.30 8.34 7.73
C PHE A 147 -2.88 8.36 7.12
N ALA A 148 -2.67 9.14 6.06
CA ALA A 148 -1.35 9.39 5.48
C ALA A 148 -0.41 10.10 6.48
N GLY A 149 -0.94 11.06 7.23
CA GLY A 149 -0.26 11.79 8.29
C GLY A 149 0.17 10.88 9.44
N THR A 150 -0.68 9.91 9.84
CA THR A 150 -0.35 8.89 10.85
C THR A 150 0.77 7.98 10.36
N ILE A 151 0.73 7.54 9.09
CA ILE A 151 1.80 6.74 8.49
C ILE A 151 3.12 7.53 8.47
N LEU A 152 3.07 8.83 8.14
CA LEU A 152 4.24 9.71 8.13
C LEU A 152 4.76 10.03 9.54
N THR A 153 3.91 10.18 10.56
CA THR A 153 4.35 10.38 11.95
C THR A 153 4.95 9.11 12.54
N VAL A 154 4.38 7.94 12.24
CA VAL A 154 4.99 6.65 12.61
C VAL A 154 6.36 6.48 11.94
N TYR A 155 6.54 7.03 10.74
CA TYR A 155 7.82 7.06 10.02
C TYR A 155 8.83 8.05 10.63
N ALA A 156 8.40 9.24 11.07
CA ALA A 156 9.29 10.25 11.67
C ALA A 156 9.84 9.87 13.06
N VAL A 157 9.19 8.93 13.73
CA VAL A 157 9.55 8.48 15.09
C VAL A 157 10.43 7.21 15.07
N ARG A 158 10.72 6.64 13.89
CA ARG A 158 11.65 5.52 13.71
C ARG A 158 12.96 5.98 13.06
#